data_AF-A0A1A9I792-F1
#
_entry.id   AF-A0A1A9I792-F1
#
_cell.length_a   1.000
_cell.length_b   1.000
_cell.length_c   1.000
_cell.angle_alpha   90.00
_cell.angle_beta   90.00
_cell.angle_gamma   90.00
#
_symmetry.space_group_name_H-M   'P 1'
#
loop_
_entity.id
_entity.type
_entity.pdbx_description
1 polymer ?
#
loop_
_entity_poly.entity_id
_entity_poly.type
_entity_poly.pdbx_seq_one_letter_code
_entity_poly.pdbx_strand_id
1 'polypeptide(L)'
;MQYKKITVAFTALLLLLMIGVSYSFYTPPHNLKVLPQDITHEKLDSIMHGFNTSLGVKCDFCHAKNGDKLDFASDNNPAKDVARKMLLMTMEINKNYFNTDSTIHPAYLNTVTCNTCHKGDAYPER
;
A
#
# COMPACT_ATOMS: atom_id res chain seq x y z
N MET A 1 -37.55 -18.39 -29.92
CA MET A 1 -37.04 -17.01 -29.70
C MET A 1 -37.15 -16.56 -28.24
N GLN A 2 -38.24 -16.88 -27.51
CA GLN A 2 -38.38 -16.54 -26.08
C GLN A 2 -37.40 -17.28 -25.16
N TYR A 3 -37.11 -18.56 -25.40
CA TYR A 3 -36.17 -19.34 -24.58
C TYR A 3 -34.74 -18.76 -24.57
N LYS A 4 -34.25 -18.24 -25.71
CA LYS A 4 -32.93 -17.57 -25.79
C LYS A 4 -32.88 -16.28 -24.97
N LYS A 5 -33.99 -15.54 -24.85
CA LYS A 5 -34.06 -14.32 -24.03
C LYS A 5 -34.04 -14.66 -22.54
N ILE A 6 -34.72 -15.74 -22.15
CA ILE A 6 -34.73 -16.24 -20.76
C ILE A 6 -33.34 -16.72 -20.36
N THR A 7 -32.66 -17.52 -21.20
CA THR A 7 -31.30 -17.99 -20.91
C THR A 7 -30.29 -16.83 -20.79
N VAL A 8 -30.38 -15.81 -21.66
CA VAL A 8 -29.50 -14.63 -21.61
C VAL A 8 -29.74 -13.82 -20.33
N ALA A 9 -30.99 -13.63 -19.92
CA ALA A 9 -31.32 -12.93 -18.67
C ALA A 9 -30.82 -13.67 -17.43
N PHE A 10 -30.95 -15.01 -17.40
CA PHE A 10 -30.42 -15.83 -16.30
C PHE A 10 -28.89 -15.80 -16.23
N THR A 11 -28.18 -15.86 -17.37
CA THR A 11 -26.72 -15.75 -17.38
C THR A 11 -26.23 -14.37 -16.96
N ALA A 12 -26.94 -13.29 -17.34
CA ALA A 12 -26.60 -11.93 -16.93
C ALA A 12 -26.82 -11.72 -15.41
N LEU A 13 -27.89 -12.27 -14.85
CA LEU A 13 -28.17 -12.22 -13.42
C LEU A 13 -27.13 -13.01 -12.60
N LEU A 14 -26.72 -14.19 -13.08
CA LEU A 14 -25.65 -14.99 -12.47
C LEU A 14 -24.30 -14.26 -12.48
N LEU A 15 -23.95 -13.58 -13.58
CA LEU A 15 -22.73 -12.77 -13.65
C LEU A 15 -22.76 -11.56 -12.69
N LEU A 16 -23.89 -10.87 -12.59
CA LEU A 16 -24.08 -9.77 -11.64
C LEU A 16 -23.99 -10.22 -10.18
N LEU A 17 -24.54 -11.39 -9.84
CA LEU A 17 -24.40 -12.00 -8.52
C LEU A 17 -22.93 -12.32 -8.19
N MET A 18 -22.18 -12.90 -9.13
CA MET A 18 -20.76 -13.23 -8.94
C MET A 18 -19.90 -11.98 -8.75
N ILE A 19 -20.18 -10.89 -9.48
CA ILE A 19 -19.48 -9.62 -9.31
C ILE A 19 -19.80 -9.00 -7.93
N GLY A 20 -21.07 -9.02 -7.51
CA GLY A 20 -21.49 -8.48 -6.21
C GLY A 20 -20.87 -9.19 -5.00
N VAL A 21 -20.65 -10.52 -5.11
CA VAL A 21 -19.96 -11.31 -4.08
C VAL A 21 -18.50 -10.88 -3.93
N SER A 22 -17.78 -10.68 -5.04
CA SER A 22 -16.37 -10.26 -5.02
C SER A 22 -16.14 -8.92 -4.32
N TYR A 23 -17.06 -7.96 -4.48
CA TYR A 23 -16.98 -6.66 -3.80
C TYR A 23 -17.18 -6.75 -2.29
N SER A 24 -17.95 -7.71 -1.79
CA SER A 24 -18.23 -7.83 -0.34
C SER A 24 -17.02 -8.29 0.49
N PHE A 25 -15.99 -8.85 -0.13
CA PHE A 25 -14.82 -9.40 0.57
C PHE A 25 -13.55 -8.54 0.48
N TYR A 26 -13.53 -7.50 -0.35
CA TYR A 26 -12.38 -6.59 -0.43
C TYR A 26 -12.58 -5.41 0.52
N THR A 27 -11.72 -5.30 1.53
CA THR A 27 -11.62 -4.08 2.35
C THR A 27 -10.51 -3.22 1.76
N PRO A 28 -10.82 -2.06 1.15
CA PRO A 28 -9.80 -1.16 0.66
C PRO A 28 -8.92 -0.69 1.83
N PRO A 29 -7.62 -0.45 1.57
CA PRO A 29 -6.76 0.14 2.58
C PRO A 29 -7.34 1.48 3.05
N HIS A 30 -7.27 1.73 4.35
CA HIS A 30 -7.72 2.98 4.95
C HIS A 30 -6.67 3.52 5.90
N ASN A 31 -6.79 4.80 6.28
CA ASN A 31 -5.79 5.53 7.05
C ASN A 31 -4.41 5.65 6.36
N LEU A 32 -4.43 5.75 5.02
CA LEU A 32 -3.28 6.22 4.26
C LEU A 32 -3.15 7.73 4.48
N LYS A 33 -2.03 8.21 5.03
CA LYS A 33 -1.82 9.65 5.30
C LYS A 33 -0.82 10.31 4.34
N VAL A 34 0.02 9.50 3.68
CA VAL A 34 1.13 9.96 2.83
C VAL A 34 1.06 9.34 1.43
N LEU A 35 0.75 8.05 1.35
CA LEU A 35 0.53 7.37 0.06
C LEU A 35 -0.81 7.78 -0.56
N PRO A 36 -0.94 7.72 -1.91
CA PRO A 36 -2.20 8.01 -2.59
C PRO A 36 -3.36 7.15 -2.10
N GLN A 37 -4.55 7.74 -1.99
CA GLN A 37 -5.75 7.04 -1.51
C GLN A 37 -6.29 6.02 -2.53
N ASP A 38 -6.01 6.26 -3.81
CA ASP A 38 -6.40 5.45 -4.96
C ASP A 38 -5.34 4.41 -5.35
N ILE A 39 -4.33 4.20 -4.50
CA ILE A 39 -3.29 3.19 -4.72
C ILE A 39 -3.90 1.79 -4.84
N THR A 40 -3.41 1.01 -5.81
CA THR A 40 -3.83 -0.38 -5.96
C THR A 40 -3.27 -1.24 -4.82
N HIS A 41 -3.95 -2.34 -4.51
CA HIS A 41 -3.51 -3.28 -3.48
C HIS A 41 -2.09 -3.78 -3.74
N GLU A 42 -1.81 -4.22 -4.97
CA GLU A 42 -0.49 -4.75 -5.39
C GLU A 42 0.62 -3.71 -5.23
N LYS A 43 0.33 -2.44 -5.58
CA LYS A 43 1.31 -1.36 -5.45
C LYS A 43 1.58 -1.03 -3.99
N LEU A 44 0.54 -0.99 -3.16
CA LEU A 44 0.67 -0.78 -1.73
C LEU A 44 1.50 -1.89 -1.08
N ASP A 45 1.17 -3.15 -1.39
CA ASP A 45 1.86 -4.33 -0.88
C ASP A 45 3.35 -4.32 -1.27
N SER A 46 3.65 -4.04 -2.55
CA SER A 46 5.01 -3.89 -3.05
C SER A 46 5.81 -2.82 -2.29
N ILE A 47 5.20 -1.66 -2.00
CA ILE A 47 5.85 -0.60 -1.21
C ILE A 47 6.13 -1.07 0.23
N MET A 48 5.17 -1.71 0.88
CA MET A 48 5.34 -2.21 2.25
C MET A 48 6.43 -3.28 2.34
N HIS A 49 6.50 -4.19 1.37
CA HIS A 49 7.58 -5.17 1.28
C HIS A 49 8.94 -4.52 0.96
N GLY A 50 8.96 -3.44 0.18
CA GLY A 50 10.16 -2.62 -0.02
C GLY A 50 10.70 -2.02 1.28
N PHE A 51 9.81 -1.54 2.15
CA PHE A 51 10.19 -1.06 3.49
C PHE A 51 10.76 -2.18 4.36
N ASN A 52 10.08 -3.32 4.43
CA ASN A 52 10.57 -4.49 5.18
C ASN A 52 11.98 -4.91 4.73
N THR A 53 12.21 -4.96 3.42
CA THR A 53 13.52 -5.30 2.85
C THR A 53 14.58 -4.26 3.21
N SER A 54 14.25 -2.98 3.06
CA SER A 54 15.19 -1.88 3.30
C SER A 54 15.62 -1.76 4.76
N LEU A 55 14.74 -2.10 5.70
CA LEU A 55 14.96 -1.99 7.14
C LEU A 55 15.33 -3.34 7.80
N GLY A 56 15.24 -4.46 7.08
CA GLY A 56 15.47 -5.79 7.65
C GLY A 56 14.42 -6.25 8.67
N VAL A 57 13.18 -5.74 8.56
CA VAL A 57 12.10 -5.98 9.53
C VAL A 57 10.91 -6.74 8.92
N LYS A 58 9.94 -7.10 9.77
CA LYS A 58 8.65 -7.67 9.38
C LYS A 58 7.52 -6.68 9.64
N CYS A 59 6.34 -6.98 9.12
CA CYS A 59 5.18 -6.08 9.15
C CYS A 59 4.81 -5.61 10.57
N ASP A 60 5.01 -6.46 11.58
CA ASP A 60 4.66 -6.16 12.97
C ASP A 60 5.63 -5.20 13.67
N PHE A 61 6.75 -4.87 13.02
CA PHE A 61 7.63 -3.78 13.47
C PHE A 61 6.91 -2.43 13.41
N CYS A 62 6.16 -2.18 12.33
CA CYS A 62 5.43 -0.93 12.12
C CYS A 62 3.93 -1.04 12.42
N HIS A 63 3.29 -2.15 12.08
CA HIS A 63 1.84 -2.29 12.22
C HIS A 63 1.44 -2.74 13.62
N ALA A 64 0.35 -2.18 14.13
CA ALA A 64 -0.18 -2.55 15.43
C ALA A 64 -0.78 -3.97 15.39
N LYS A 65 -0.80 -4.64 16.55
CA LYS A 65 -1.47 -5.94 16.72
C LYS A 65 -2.85 -5.73 17.33
N ASN A 66 -3.80 -6.54 16.91
CA ASN A 66 -5.12 -6.70 17.52
C ASN A 66 -5.34 -8.20 17.74
N GLY A 67 -4.94 -8.70 18.91
CA GLY A 67 -4.80 -10.13 19.18
C GLY A 67 -3.73 -10.77 18.30
N ASP A 68 -4.07 -11.88 17.63
CA ASP A 68 -3.17 -12.62 16.73
C ASP A 68 -3.07 -12.02 15.32
N LYS A 69 -3.81 -10.94 15.04
CA LYS A 69 -3.85 -10.29 13.72
C LYS A 69 -3.17 -8.93 13.76
N LEU A 70 -2.66 -8.51 12.61
CA LEU A 70 -2.22 -7.12 12.42
C LEU A 70 -3.41 -6.23 12.10
N ASP A 71 -3.46 -5.09 12.76
CA ASP A 71 -4.30 -3.96 12.40
C ASP A 71 -3.45 -2.98 11.59
N PHE A 72 -3.52 -3.13 10.26
CA PHE A 72 -2.72 -2.35 9.33
C PHE A 72 -3.09 -0.86 9.34
N ALA A 73 -4.33 -0.52 9.70
CA ALA A 73 -4.82 0.85 9.69
C ALA A 73 -4.53 1.57 11.01
N SER A 74 -4.47 0.87 12.13
CA SER A 74 -4.19 1.46 13.44
C SER A 74 -2.83 2.19 13.51
N ASP A 75 -2.82 3.26 14.31
CA ASP A 75 -1.66 4.10 14.61
C ASP A 75 -1.11 3.83 16.02
N ASN A 76 -1.58 2.77 16.69
CA ASN A 76 -1.19 2.44 18.06
C ASN A 76 0.27 1.97 18.20
N ASN A 77 0.98 1.76 17.08
CA ASN A 77 2.42 1.53 17.07
C ASN A 77 3.15 2.78 16.55
N PRO A 78 3.96 3.46 17.39
CA PRO A 78 4.63 4.71 17.01
C PRO A 78 5.65 4.56 15.88
N ALA A 79 6.15 3.34 15.61
CA ALA A 79 7.06 3.09 14.49
C ALA A 79 6.41 3.45 13.14
N LYS A 80 5.08 3.30 13.02
CA LYS A 80 4.33 3.70 11.82
C LYS A 80 4.40 5.20 11.55
N ASP A 81 4.32 6.02 12.60
CA ASP A 81 4.41 7.48 12.46
C ASP A 81 5.82 7.92 12.11
N VAL A 82 6.85 7.24 12.63
CA VAL A 82 8.24 7.44 12.21
C VAL A 82 8.39 7.09 10.73
N ALA A 83 7.88 5.94 10.29
CA ALA A 83 7.94 5.54 8.88
C ALA A 83 7.27 6.55 7.94
N ARG A 84 6.13 7.15 8.34
CA ARG A 84 5.48 8.22 7.58
C ARG A 84 6.35 9.47 7.44
N LYS A 85 7.02 9.87 8.52
CA LYS A 85 7.96 11.01 8.49
C LYS A 85 9.15 10.72 7.58
N MET A 86 9.69 9.50 7.64
CA MET A 86 10.78 9.09 6.74
C MET A 86 10.35 9.05 5.28
N LEU A 87 9.13 8.58 4.99
CA LEU A 87 8.58 8.60 3.64
C LEU A 87 8.47 10.03 3.09
N LEU A 88 7.93 10.96 3.88
CA LEU A 88 7.87 12.38 3.51
C LEU A 88 9.27 12.96 3.25
N MET A 89 10.24 12.66 4.12
CA MET A 89 11.62 13.09 3.94
C MET A 89 12.21 12.55 2.62
N THR A 90 12.04 11.26 2.31
CA THR A 90 12.55 10.70 1.04
C THR A 90 11.86 11.30 -0.18
N MET A 91 10.54 11.56 -0.11
CA MET A 91 9.80 12.22 -1.17
C MET A 91 10.33 13.63 -1.42
N GLU A 92 10.59 14.38 -0.35
CA GLU A 92 11.15 15.73 -0.42
C GLU A 92 12.56 15.73 -0.99
N ILE A 93 13.43 14.83 -0.51
CA ILE A 93 14.81 14.69 -1.01
C ILE A 93 14.79 14.42 -2.53
N ASN A 94 13.99 13.44 -2.96
CA ASN A 94 13.89 13.07 -4.37
C ASN A 94 13.35 14.21 -5.23
N LYS A 95 12.29 14.88 -4.77
CA LYS A 95 11.64 15.96 -5.50
C LYS A 95 12.52 17.21 -5.64
N ASN A 96 13.24 17.58 -4.59
CA ASN A 96 13.91 18.88 -4.52
C ASN A 96 15.36 18.85 -5.00
N TYR A 97 16.04 17.69 -4.91
CA TYR A 97 17.49 17.61 -5.17
C TYR A 97 17.86 16.74 -6.36
N PHE A 98 16.90 16.08 -7.01
CA PHE A 98 17.15 15.25 -8.19
C PHE A 98 16.26 15.69 -9.36
N ASN A 99 16.75 15.47 -10.58
CA ASN A 99 15.97 15.71 -11.78
C ASN A 99 15.01 14.53 -12.00
N THR A 100 13.81 14.64 -11.43
CA THR A 100 12.76 13.62 -11.54
C THR A 100 11.67 14.05 -12.50
N ASP A 101 11.05 13.08 -13.17
CA ASP A 101 9.85 13.33 -13.98
C ASP A 101 8.72 13.87 -13.10
N SER A 102 8.29 15.11 -13.38
CA SER A 102 7.25 15.81 -12.63
C SER A 102 5.85 15.23 -12.82
N THR A 103 5.67 14.34 -13.79
CA THR A 103 4.41 13.60 -14.00
C THR A 103 4.25 12.42 -13.03
N ILE A 104 5.33 11.99 -12.38
CA ILE A 104 5.31 10.89 -11.41
C ILE A 104 4.94 11.44 -10.03
N HIS A 105 3.96 10.80 -9.39
CA HIS A 105 3.59 11.16 -8.02
C HIS A 105 4.81 11.00 -7.07
N PRO A 106 5.09 11.97 -6.17
CA PRO A 106 6.33 11.96 -5.37
C PRO A 106 6.56 10.70 -4.54
N ALA A 107 5.50 10.05 -4.08
CA ALA A 107 5.55 8.78 -3.34
C ALA A 107 6.15 7.60 -4.14
N TYR A 108 6.29 7.75 -5.45
CA TYR A 108 6.84 6.72 -6.35
C TYR A 108 8.24 7.06 -6.87
N LEU A 109 8.81 8.21 -6.46
CA LEU A 109 10.19 8.56 -6.77
C LEU A 109 11.14 7.66 -5.99
N ASN A 110 12.21 7.20 -6.64
CA ASN A 110 13.05 6.11 -6.13
C ASN A 110 14.56 6.35 -6.28
N THR A 111 15.00 7.60 -6.49
CA THR A 111 16.44 7.91 -6.57
C THR A 111 17.13 7.68 -5.23
N VAL A 112 16.62 8.31 -4.18
CA VAL A 112 16.92 7.99 -2.78
C VAL A 112 15.78 7.14 -2.25
N THR A 113 16.13 5.95 -1.76
CA THR A 113 15.22 5.01 -1.11
C THR A 113 15.59 4.80 0.35
N CYS A 114 14.71 4.13 1.12
CA CYS A 114 15.01 3.71 2.49
C CYS A 114 16.33 2.93 2.58
N ASN A 115 16.60 2.06 1.59
CA ASN A 115 17.81 1.22 1.55
C ASN A 115 19.10 2.01 1.39
N THR A 116 19.05 3.23 0.83
CA THR A 116 20.23 4.12 0.71
C THR A 116 20.90 4.34 2.07
N CYS A 117 20.09 4.50 3.11
CA CYS A 117 20.56 4.76 4.47
C CYS A 117 20.47 3.50 5.35
N HIS A 118 19.32 2.82 5.35
CA HIS A 118 19.06 1.70 6.26
C HIS A 118 19.86 0.44 5.94
N LYS A 119 20.09 0.14 4.66
CA LYS A 119 20.91 -1.00 4.21
C LYS A 119 20.58 -2.34 4.87
N GLY A 120 19.30 -2.59 5.17
CA GLY A 120 18.85 -3.80 5.84
C GLY A 120 18.86 -3.73 7.37
N ASP A 121 19.10 -2.57 7.98
CA ASP A 121 18.99 -2.33 9.41
C ASP A 121 17.94 -1.23 9.70
N ALA A 122 17.08 -1.47 10.69
CA ALA A 122 16.08 -0.51 11.13
C ALA A 122 16.69 0.76 11.72
N TYR A 123 17.95 0.69 12.17
CA TYR A 123 18.70 1.79 12.76
C TYR A 123 20.00 2.01 11.96
N PRO A 124 20.02 3.01 11.06
CA PRO A 124 21.22 3.30 10.28
C PRO A 124 22.44 3.58 11.15
N GLU A 125 23.61 3.14 10.71
CA GLU A 125 24.90 3.48 11.34
C GLU A 125 25.11 5.00 11.33
N ARG A 126 25.75 5.52 12.39
CA ARG A 126 26.06 6.95 12.53
C ARG A 126 27.32 7.34 11.77
#